data_AF-A0A0R3TCG1-F1
#
_entry.id   AF-A0A0R3TCG1-F1
#
_cell.length_a   1.000
_cell.length_b   1.000
_cell.length_c   1.000
_cell.angle_alpha   90.00
_cell.angle_beta   90.00
_cell.angle_gamma   90.00
#
_symmetry.space_group_name_H-M   'P 1'
#
loop_
_entity.id
_entity.type
_entity.pdbx_description
1 polymer ?
#
loop_
_entity_poly.entity_id
_entity_poly.type
_entity_poly.pdbx_seq_one_letter_code
_entity_poly.pdbx_strand_id
1 'polypeptide(L)'
;MSITPSRDIYDLAQRRRSLLDWQFPQLALMPFDEVANWIERSRRTLGDDIMSMHRNLFSLEPFAAMDAALNKMMSEMSAIEPREFHPEAEFTEVGALDFLKDAYEVGKDGKLHFKVYFNAKNFKPEEITIRTDKNRLIVEAQKSASQRGAVMSESVGRSIPIPPSVDRKQLSSTLTS
;
A
#
# COMPACT_ATOMS: atom_id res chain seq x y z
N MET A 1 9.39 -40.70 28.65
CA MET A 1 9.85 -39.42 29.23
C MET A 1 8.92 -39.09 30.39
N SER A 2 9.46 -38.76 31.57
CA SER A 2 8.67 -38.30 32.73
C SER A 2 8.80 -36.79 32.86
N ILE A 3 7.69 -36.07 33.06
CA ILE A 3 7.65 -34.61 33.19
C ILE A 3 7.48 -34.28 34.68
N THR A 4 8.26 -33.32 35.19
CA THR A 4 8.17 -32.86 36.60
C THR A 4 7.73 -31.39 36.63
N PRO A 5 6.70 -31.02 37.40
CA PRO A 5 6.21 -29.64 37.44
C PRO A 5 7.19 -28.71 38.18
N SER A 6 7.22 -27.43 37.77
CA SER A 6 7.94 -26.36 38.46
C SER A 6 7.01 -25.53 39.34
N ARG A 7 7.53 -25.04 40.47
CA ARG A 7 6.81 -24.11 41.33
C ARG A 7 6.86 -22.70 40.72
N ASP A 8 5.70 -22.11 40.53
CA ASP A 8 5.55 -20.75 39.98
C ASP A 8 5.62 -19.69 41.10
N ILE A 9 6.05 -18.48 40.74
CA ILE A 9 6.14 -17.33 41.64
C ILE A 9 4.82 -16.55 41.73
N TYR A 10 3.93 -16.73 40.76
CA TYR A 10 2.63 -16.05 40.70
C TYR A 10 1.49 -16.92 41.25
N ASP A 11 0.53 -16.29 41.91
CA ASP A 11 -0.72 -16.96 42.29
C ASP A 11 -1.67 -17.14 41.08
N LEU A 12 -2.71 -17.96 41.27
CA LEU A 12 -3.66 -18.30 40.20
C LEU A 12 -4.40 -17.06 39.66
N ALA A 13 -4.73 -16.10 40.53
CA ALA A 13 -5.46 -14.90 40.14
C ALA A 13 -4.57 -13.91 39.37
N GLN A 14 -3.30 -13.81 39.72
CA GLN A 14 -2.29 -13.02 39.00
C GLN A 14 -2.07 -13.58 37.59
N ARG A 15 -1.92 -14.91 37.46
CA ARG A 15 -1.80 -15.56 36.14
C ARG A 15 -3.02 -15.31 35.27
N ARG A 16 -4.23 -15.42 35.83
CA ARG A 16 -5.47 -15.16 35.08
C ARG A 16 -5.58 -13.70 34.64
N ARG A 17 -5.28 -12.74 35.51
CA ARG A 17 -5.28 -11.31 35.16
C ARG A 17 -4.29 -11.00 34.04
N SER A 18 -3.05 -11.49 34.18
CA SER A 18 -2.03 -11.32 33.13
C SER A 18 -2.44 -11.93 31.80
N LEU A 19 -3.20 -13.03 31.78
CA LEU A 19 -3.70 -13.63 30.55
C LEU A 19 -4.84 -12.81 29.92
N LEU A 20 -5.73 -12.23 30.74
CA LEU A 20 -6.84 -11.41 30.25
C LEU A 20 -6.35 -10.10 29.63
N ASP A 21 -5.32 -9.49 30.22
CA ASP A 21 -4.72 -8.25 29.72
C ASP A 21 -3.67 -8.49 28.63
N TRP A 22 -3.43 -9.75 28.25
CA TRP A 22 -2.41 -10.10 27.27
C TRP A 22 -2.80 -9.59 25.89
N GLN A 23 -1.86 -8.92 25.22
CA GLN A 23 -2.00 -8.57 23.81
C GLN A 23 -1.75 -9.81 22.96
N PHE A 24 -2.80 -10.60 22.78
CA PHE A 24 -2.72 -11.81 21.98
C PHE A 24 -2.26 -11.47 20.55
N PRO A 25 -1.32 -12.23 19.97
CA PRO A 25 -0.75 -11.92 18.66
C PRO A 25 -1.81 -11.72 17.57
N GLN A 26 -2.88 -12.52 17.57
CA GLN A 26 -3.96 -12.42 16.59
C GLN A 26 -4.75 -11.11 16.65
N LEU A 27 -4.69 -10.34 17.75
CA LEU A 27 -5.32 -9.01 17.83
C LEU A 27 -4.63 -7.98 16.93
N ALA A 28 -3.40 -8.26 16.50
CA ALA A 28 -2.65 -7.45 15.55
C ALA A 28 -2.69 -8.03 14.11
N LEU A 29 -3.51 -9.06 13.86
CA LEU A 29 -3.66 -9.73 12.57
C LEU A 29 -5.07 -9.54 12.03
N MET A 30 -5.24 -9.77 10.74
CA MET A 30 -6.57 -9.85 10.12
C MET A 30 -7.37 -11.04 10.70
N PRO A 31 -8.68 -10.88 10.93
CA PRO A 31 -9.55 -11.98 11.37
C PRO A 31 -9.47 -13.20 10.44
N PHE A 32 -9.45 -14.40 11.01
CA PHE A 32 -9.22 -15.63 10.26
C PHE A 32 -10.28 -15.87 9.16
N ASP A 33 -11.55 -15.61 9.48
CA ASP A 33 -12.67 -15.74 8.55
C ASP A 33 -12.58 -14.75 7.39
N GLU A 34 -12.14 -13.52 7.64
CA GLU A 34 -11.86 -12.54 6.58
C GLU A 34 -10.74 -13.01 5.65
N VAL A 35 -9.63 -13.51 6.22
CA VAL A 35 -8.52 -14.07 5.43
C VAL A 35 -8.97 -15.28 4.62
N ALA A 36 -9.72 -16.21 5.22
CA ALA A 36 -10.22 -17.41 4.55
C ALA A 36 -11.17 -17.06 3.38
N ASN A 37 -12.08 -16.11 3.61
CA ASN A 37 -13.00 -15.62 2.58
C ASN A 37 -12.27 -14.91 1.45
N TRP A 38 -11.27 -14.09 1.78
CA TRP A 38 -10.42 -13.42 0.80
C TRP A 38 -9.68 -14.44 -0.09
N ILE A 39 -9.00 -15.44 0.51
CA ILE A 39 -8.29 -16.49 -0.24
C ILE A 39 -9.21 -17.20 -1.23
N GLU A 40 -10.40 -17.62 -0.78
CA GLU A 40 -11.32 -18.37 -1.63
C GLU A 40 -11.89 -17.52 -2.78
N ARG A 41 -12.17 -16.23 -2.54
CA ARG A 41 -12.62 -15.30 -3.59
C ARG A 41 -11.50 -14.98 -4.59
N SER A 42 -10.32 -14.61 -4.10
CA SER A 42 -9.16 -14.27 -4.93
C SER A 42 -8.73 -15.45 -5.80
N ARG A 43 -8.79 -16.69 -5.31
CA ARG A 43 -8.48 -17.88 -6.12
C ARG A 43 -9.44 -18.05 -7.31
N ARG A 44 -10.71 -17.67 -7.16
CA ARG A 44 -11.74 -17.81 -8.22
C ARG A 44 -11.64 -16.70 -9.27
N THR A 45 -11.18 -15.52 -8.88
CA THR A 45 -11.16 -14.30 -9.70
C THR A 45 -9.76 -13.90 -10.16
N LEU A 46 -8.73 -14.66 -9.77
CA LEU A 46 -7.32 -14.37 -10.00
C LEU A 46 -7.01 -13.93 -11.44
N GLY A 47 -7.56 -14.63 -12.45
CA GLY A 47 -7.30 -14.28 -13.86
C GLY A 47 -7.77 -12.87 -14.19
N ASP A 48 -9.00 -12.53 -13.81
CA ASP A 48 -9.61 -11.22 -14.05
C ASP A 48 -8.92 -10.13 -13.22
N ASP A 49 -8.55 -10.44 -11.98
CA ASP A 49 -7.83 -9.55 -11.08
C ASP A 49 -6.46 -9.18 -11.64
N ILE A 50 -5.69 -10.16 -12.14
CA ILE A 50 -4.39 -9.93 -12.77
C ILE A 50 -4.54 -9.07 -14.02
N MET A 51 -5.55 -9.32 -14.86
CA MET A 51 -5.82 -8.52 -16.05
C MET A 51 -6.26 -7.09 -15.71
N SER A 52 -7.05 -6.93 -14.64
CA SER A 52 -7.45 -5.62 -14.12
C SER A 52 -6.24 -4.84 -13.59
N MET A 53 -5.41 -5.49 -12.77
CA MET A 53 -4.20 -4.89 -12.21
C MET A 53 -3.25 -4.39 -13.30
N HIS A 54 -2.98 -5.20 -14.34
CA HIS A 54 -2.09 -4.79 -15.44
C HIS A 54 -2.62 -3.58 -16.23
N ARG A 55 -3.94 -3.47 -16.38
CA ARG A 55 -4.58 -2.32 -17.05
C ARG A 55 -4.54 -1.05 -16.20
N ASN A 56 -4.48 -1.20 -14.88
CA ASN A 56 -4.57 -0.11 -13.92
C ASN A 56 -3.23 0.24 -13.24
N LEU A 57 -2.10 -0.29 -13.72
CA LEU A 57 -0.77 0.07 -13.22
C LEU A 57 -0.54 1.57 -13.35
N PHE A 58 0.02 2.20 -12.31
CA PHE A 58 0.42 3.60 -12.40
C PHE A 58 1.58 3.77 -13.40
N SER A 59 1.41 4.66 -14.37
CA SER A 59 2.49 5.06 -15.27
C SER A 59 3.45 6.04 -14.59
N LEU A 60 4.70 6.04 -15.05
CA LEU A 60 5.69 7.07 -14.70
C LEU A 60 5.68 8.13 -15.80
N GLU A 61 5.38 9.37 -15.42
CA GLU A 61 5.23 10.52 -16.32
C GLU A 61 6.27 11.61 -15.98
N PRO A 62 6.48 12.65 -16.79
CA PRO A 62 7.38 13.76 -16.44
C PRO A 62 7.11 14.28 -15.02
N PHE A 63 8.08 14.11 -14.12
CA PHE A 63 7.82 14.17 -12.68
C PHE A 63 7.29 15.53 -12.21
N ALA A 64 7.85 16.62 -12.75
CA ALA A 64 7.42 17.97 -12.41
C ALA A 64 5.94 18.23 -12.76
N ALA A 65 5.48 17.76 -13.92
CA ALA A 65 4.09 17.90 -14.34
C ALA A 65 3.17 17.03 -13.47
N MET A 66 3.60 15.80 -13.16
CA MET A 66 2.83 14.87 -12.34
C MET A 66 2.69 15.36 -10.89
N ASP A 67 3.75 15.88 -10.28
CA ASP A 67 3.68 16.42 -8.91
C ASP A 67 2.82 17.69 -8.84
N ALA A 68 2.94 18.58 -9.83
CA ALA A 68 2.05 19.74 -9.94
C ALA A 68 0.57 19.33 -10.07
N ALA A 69 0.27 18.30 -10.88
CA ALA A 69 -1.08 17.77 -11.02
C ALA A 69 -1.63 17.20 -9.71
N LEU A 70 -0.82 16.46 -8.95
CA LEU A 70 -1.21 15.95 -7.63
C LEU A 70 -1.47 17.09 -6.63
N ASN A 71 -0.62 18.11 -6.61
CA ASN A 71 -0.80 19.29 -5.75
C ASN A 71 -2.12 20.01 -6.05
N LYS A 72 -2.40 20.24 -7.34
CA LYS A 72 -3.66 20.84 -7.79
C LYS A 72 -4.86 20.02 -7.35
N MET A 73 -4.81 18.71 -7.59
CA MET A 73 -5.87 17.78 -7.21
C MET A 73 -6.13 17.76 -5.69
N MET A 74 -5.07 17.72 -4.87
CA MET A 74 -5.22 17.81 -3.41
C MET A 74 -5.81 19.14 -2.96
N SER A 75 -5.44 20.24 -3.62
CA SER A 75 -6.01 21.56 -3.34
C SER A 75 -7.51 21.62 -3.68
N GLU A 76 -7.90 21.09 -4.84
CA GLU A 76 -9.31 21.01 -5.24
C GLU A 76 -10.12 20.15 -4.25
N MET A 77 -9.57 18.99 -3.85
CA MET A 77 -10.20 18.13 -2.85
C MET A 77 -10.36 18.81 -1.49
N SER A 78 -9.38 19.62 -1.07
CA SER A 78 -9.45 20.35 0.21
C SER A 78 -10.52 21.44 0.25
N ALA A 79 -11.00 21.88 -0.92
CA ALA A 79 -12.05 22.88 -1.05
C ALA A 79 -13.46 22.25 -1.12
N ILE A 80 -13.57 20.92 -1.13
CA ILE A 80 -14.86 20.23 -1.15
C ILE A 80 -15.56 20.41 0.19
N GLU A 81 -16.80 20.91 0.17
CA GLU A 81 -17.65 20.98 1.35
C GLU A 81 -18.22 19.58 1.67
N PRO A 82 -18.03 19.07 2.91
CA PRO A 82 -18.60 17.79 3.30
C PRO A 82 -20.14 17.83 3.25
N ARG A 83 -20.74 16.94 2.46
CA ARG A 83 -22.19 16.77 2.38
C ARG A 83 -22.55 15.32 2.10
N GLU A 84 -23.80 14.97 2.40
CA GLU A 84 -24.39 13.74 1.90
C GLU A 84 -24.59 13.83 0.38
N PHE A 85 -24.51 12.68 -0.29
CA PHE A 85 -24.70 12.54 -1.72
C PHE A 85 -25.43 11.23 -2.01
N HIS A 86 -26.13 11.16 -3.13
CA HIS A 86 -26.82 9.93 -3.53
C HIS A 86 -25.80 8.95 -4.14
N PRO A 87 -25.53 7.79 -3.53
CA PRO A 87 -24.41 6.92 -3.92
C PRO A 87 -24.55 6.32 -5.33
N GLU A 88 -25.78 6.21 -5.84
CA GLU A 88 -26.05 5.65 -7.17
C GLU A 88 -26.20 6.71 -8.27
N ALA A 89 -26.23 8.00 -7.93
CA ALA A 89 -26.50 9.08 -8.90
C ALA A 89 -25.40 10.15 -8.94
N GLU A 90 -24.60 10.28 -7.88
CA GLU A 90 -23.50 11.24 -7.77
C GLU A 90 -22.18 10.51 -7.59
N PHE A 91 -21.09 11.09 -8.09
CA PHE A 91 -19.73 10.50 -8.02
C PHE A 91 -19.63 9.07 -8.60
N THR A 92 -20.38 8.82 -9.69
CA THR A 92 -20.39 7.51 -10.37
C THR A 92 -19.18 7.30 -11.28
N GLU A 93 -18.44 8.36 -11.59
CA GLU A 93 -17.20 8.30 -12.36
C GLU A 93 -16.02 7.87 -11.49
N VAL A 94 -15.03 7.21 -12.10
CA VAL A 94 -13.83 6.76 -11.38
C VAL A 94 -13.03 7.97 -10.91
N GLY A 95 -12.95 8.14 -9.60
CA GLY A 95 -12.18 9.21 -8.97
C GLY A 95 -10.68 8.95 -9.00
N ALA A 96 -9.88 10.02 -8.97
CA ALA A 96 -8.42 9.92 -8.99
C ALA A 96 -7.82 9.24 -7.73
N LEU A 97 -8.57 9.14 -6.63
CA LEU A 97 -8.18 8.41 -5.41
C LEU A 97 -8.87 7.06 -5.26
N ASP A 98 -9.69 6.64 -6.22
CA ASP A 98 -10.47 5.41 -6.08
C ASP A 98 -9.60 4.16 -5.92
N PHE A 99 -8.34 4.21 -6.38
CA PHE A 99 -7.38 3.13 -6.15
C PHE A 99 -7.16 2.82 -4.66
N LEU A 100 -7.40 3.77 -3.75
CA LEU A 100 -7.23 3.57 -2.31
C LEU A 100 -8.20 2.52 -1.74
N LYS A 101 -9.35 2.29 -2.39
CA LYS A 101 -10.32 1.28 -1.96
C LYS A 101 -9.78 -0.15 -2.11
N ASP A 102 -8.91 -0.35 -3.11
CA ASP A 102 -8.38 -1.65 -3.51
C ASP A 102 -6.90 -1.82 -3.09
N ALA A 103 -6.28 -0.77 -2.53
CA ALA A 103 -4.86 -0.77 -2.17
C ALA A 103 -4.52 -1.56 -0.89
N TYR A 104 -5.50 -2.16 -0.21
CA TYR A 104 -5.27 -2.89 1.04
C TYR A 104 -5.47 -4.39 0.85
N GLU A 105 -4.43 -5.16 1.14
CA GLU A 105 -4.43 -6.61 0.97
C GLU A 105 -3.78 -7.31 2.17
N VAL A 106 -4.15 -8.57 2.41
CA VAL A 106 -3.51 -9.38 3.45
C VAL A 106 -2.08 -9.73 3.03
N GLY A 107 -1.13 -9.49 3.94
CA GLY A 107 0.28 -9.87 3.82
C GLY A 107 0.53 -11.32 4.24
N LYS A 108 1.70 -11.86 3.87
CA LYS A 108 2.13 -13.22 4.30
C LYS A 108 2.30 -13.33 5.82
N ASP A 109 2.48 -12.21 6.50
CA ASP A 109 2.55 -12.07 7.95
C ASP A 109 1.17 -12.01 8.62
N GLY A 110 0.08 -12.11 7.86
CA GLY A 110 -1.30 -12.04 8.35
C GLY A 110 -1.79 -10.63 8.67
N LYS A 111 -1.00 -9.59 8.39
CA LYS A 111 -1.37 -8.19 8.62
C LYS A 111 -2.00 -7.58 7.37
N LEU A 112 -2.75 -6.49 7.55
CA LEU A 112 -3.22 -5.68 6.43
C LEU A 112 -2.07 -4.82 5.89
N HIS A 113 -1.77 -4.97 4.61
CA HIS A 113 -0.69 -4.25 3.92
C HIS A 113 -1.27 -3.28 2.89
N PHE A 114 -0.68 -2.09 2.80
CA PHE A 114 -0.94 -1.16 1.70
C PHE A 114 -0.03 -1.51 0.51
N LYS A 115 -0.63 -1.90 -0.62
CA LYS A 115 0.07 -2.31 -1.85
C LYS A 115 -0.41 -1.47 -3.03
N VAL A 116 0.55 -1.01 -3.82
CA VAL A 116 0.31 -0.25 -5.05
C VAL A 116 1.28 -0.72 -6.12
N TYR A 117 0.85 -0.67 -7.37
CA TYR A 117 1.56 -1.27 -8.49
C TYR A 117 1.85 -0.22 -9.56
N PHE A 118 3.11 -0.19 -10.01
CA PHE A 118 3.60 0.79 -11.00
C PHE A 118 4.10 0.05 -12.24
N ASN A 119 3.86 0.64 -13.41
CA ASN A 119 4.43 0.17 -14.65
C ASN A 119 5.87 0.69 -14.79
N ALA A 120 6.85 -0.19 -14.56
CA ALA A 120 8.28 0.11 -14.62
C ALA A 120 9.02 -0.62 -15.76
N LYS A 121 8.31 -1.05 -16.82
CA LYS A 121 8.80 -1.97 -17.88
C LYS A 121 10.15 -1.59 -18.53
N ASN A 122 10.53 -0.31 -18.51
CA ASN A 122 11.72 0.20 -19.22
C ASN A 122 12.84 0.69 -18.28
N PHE A 123 12.73 0.40 -16.98
CA PHE A 123 13.68 0.84 -15.98
C PHE A 123 14.27 -0.35 -15.24
N LYS A 124 15.58 -0.29 -14.98
CA LYS A 124 16.23 -1.25 -14.10
C LYS A 124 15.95 -0.90 -12.63
N PRO A 125 16.02 -1.85 -11.70
CA PRO A 125 15.87 -1.56 -10.27
C PRO A 125 16.78 -0.42 -9.79
N GLU A 126 18.01 -0.34 -10.28
CA GLU A 126 18.99 0.67 -9.86
C GLU A 126 18.68 2.08 -10.39
N GLU A 127 17.80 2.18 -11.41
CA GLU A 127 17.36 3.44 -12.01
C GLU A 127 16.10 4.01 -11.33
N ILE A 128 15.52 3.27 -10.38
CA ILE A 128 14.28 3.62 -9.67
C ILE A 128 14.61 4.01 -8.23
N THR A 129 14.16 5.20 -7.83
CA THR A 129 14.21 5.68 -6.45
C THR A 129 12.81 5.72 -5.87
N ILE A 130 12.63 5.08 -4.72
CA ILE A 130 11.38 5.10 -3.96
C ILE A 130 11.64 5.81 -2.64
N ARG A 131 10.85 6.84 -2.35
CA ARG A 131 10.95 7.61 -1.11
C ARG A 131 9.57 8.00 -0.62
N THR A 132 9.48 8.31 0.67
CA THR A 132 8.29 8.95 1.24
C THR A 132 8.60 10.38 1.64
N ASP A 133 7.67 11.28 1.36
CA ASP A 133 7.70 12.65 1.86
C ASP A 133 6.33 12.98 2.47
N LYS A 134 6.30 13.28 3.77
CA LYS A 134 5.07 13.51 4.54
C LYS A 134 4.04 12.38 4.34
N ASN A 135 2.94 12.67 3.64
CA ASN A 135 1.85 11.76 3.32
C ASN A 135 1.84 11.38 1.83
N ARG A 136 3.02 11.30 1.21
CA ARG A 136 3.19 10.86 -0.18
C ARG A 136 4.21 9.74 -0.30
N LEU A 137 3.90 8.80 -1.18
CA LEU A 137 4.87 7.88 -1.77
C LEU A 137 5.29 8.46 -3.12
N ILE A 138 6.60 8.56 -3.33
CA ILE A 138 7.20 9.10 -4.54
C ILE A 138 8.03 7.99 -5.17
N VAL A 139 7.70 7.65 -6.41
CA VAL A 139 8.45 6.72 -7.25
C VAL A 139 9.00 7.53 -8.41
N GLU A 140 10.31 7.71 -8.46
CA GLU A 140 11.01 8.40 -9.53
C GLU A 140 11.95 7.43 -10.24
N ALA A 141 12.08 7.59 -11.55
CA ALA A 141 13.04 6.87 -12.35
C ALA A 141 13.78 7.85 -13.27
N GLN A 142 15.10 7.66 -13.39
CA GLN A 142 15.94 8.52 -14.22
C GLN A 142 16.84 7.65 -15.08
N LYS A 143 16.75 7.84 -16.40
CA LYS A 143 17.64 7.17 -17.35
C LYS A 143 18.82 8.08 -17.65
N SER A 144 20.03 7.65 -17.30
CA SER A 144 21.25 8.34 -17.72
C SER A 144 21.50 8.08 -19.20
N ALA A 145 21.18 9.05 -20.07
CA ALA A 145 21.55 9.02 -21.48
C ALA A 145 22.69 10.02 -21.73
N SER A 146 23.92 9.52 -21.85
CA SER A 146 25.05 10.31 -22.32
C SER A 146 25.03 10.34 -23.86
N GLN A 147 24.54 11.42 -24.46
CA GLN A 147 24.63 11.64 -25.91
C GLN A 147 25.45 12.91 -26.20
N ARG A 148 26.57 12.75 -26.92
CA ARG A 148 27.39 13.84 -27.48
C ARG A 148 27.70 14.99 -26.49
N GLY A 149 28.20 14.67 -25.30
CA GLY A 149 28.74 15.65 -24.36
C GLY A 149 27.70 16.45 -23.55
N ALA A 150 26.41 16.37 -23.87
CA ALA A 150 25.33 16.94 -23.08
C ALA A 150 24.57 15.82 -22.36
N VAL A 151 24.48 15.90 -21.03
CA VAL A 151 23.62 15.03 -20.23
C VAL A 151 22.23 15.66 -20.21
N MET A 152 21.32 15.13 -21.03
CA MET A 152 19.91 15.46 -20.95
C MET A 152 19.22 14.35 -20.16
N SER A 153 18.87 14.63 -18.91
CA SER A 153 18.13 13.70 -18.07
C SER A 153 16.80 14.33 -17.68
N GLU A 154 15.72 13.83 -18.24
CA GLU A 154 14.37 14.10 -17.75
C GLU A 154 14.01 13.00 -16.75
N SER A 155 13.66 13.40 -15.53
CA SER A 155 13.17 12.50 -14.49
C SER A 155 11.69 12.21 -14.73
N VAL A 156 11.33 10.94 -14.84
CA VAL A 156 9.92 10.52 -14.83
C VAL A 156 9.57 9.98 -13.44
N GLY A 157 8.31 10.06 -13.05
CA GLY A 157 7.89 9.57 -11.76
C GLY A 157 6.39 9.66 -11.54
N ARG A 158 5.98 9.18 -10.38
CA ARG A 158 4.61 9.20 -9.88
C ARG A 158 4.63 9.46 -8.39
N SER A 159 3.90 10.50 -7.98
CA SER A 159 3.56 10.74 -6.57
C SER A 159 2.14 10.26 -6.31
N ILE A 160 1.91 9.55 -5.21
CA ILE A 160 0.57 9.15 -4.75
C ILE A 160 0.41 9.46 -3.26
N PRO A 161 -0.81 9.76 -2.77
CA PRO A 161 -1.06 9.86 -1.34
C PRO A 161 -0.85 8.51 -0.66
N ILE A 162 -0.21 8.54 0.51
CA ILE A 162 -0.10 7.39 1.41
C ILE A 162 -0.83 7.70 2.73
N PRO A 163 -1.75 6.84 3.18
CA PRO A 163 -2.46 7.02 4.43
C PRO A 163 -1.51 7.10 5.65
N PRO A 164 -1.81 7.93 6.68
CA PRO A 164 -0.95 8.06 7.85
C PRO A 164 -0.76 6.78 8.66
N SER A 165 -1.67 5.82 8.53
CA SER A 165 -1.64 4.51 9.18
C SER A 165 -0.58 3.56 8.60
N VAL A 166 -0.02 3.85 7.41
CA VAL A 166 0.98 2.98 6.79
C VAL A 166 2.35 3.17 7.47
N ASP A 167 2.98 2.07 7.86
CA ASP A 167 4.32 2.09 8.48
C ASP A 167 5.40 2.40 7.43
N ARG A 168 5.85 3.66 7.42
CA ARG A 168 6.90 4.15 6.52
C ARG A 168 8.27 3.51 6.76
N LYS A 169 8.52 2.91 7.94
CA LYS A 169 9.81 2.27 8.26
C LYS A 169 9.91 0.85 7.70
N GLN A 170 8.79 0.25 7.31
CA GLN A 170 8.71 -1.11 6.80
C GLN A 170 8.32 -1.16 5.31
N LEU A 171 8.57 -0.08 4.58
CA LEU A 171 8.36 -0.05 3.14
C LEU A 171 9.29 -1.04 2.45
N SER A 172 8.73 -1.82 1.54
CA SER A 172 9.46 -2.75 0.69
C SER A 172 8.95 -2.61 -0.74
N SER A 173 9.83 -2.86 -1.70
CA SER A 173 9.54 -2.75 -3.12
C SER A 173 10.14 -3.92 -3.88
N THR A 174 9.41 -4.43 -4.86
CA THR A 174 9.84 -5.56 -5.69
C THR A 174 9.56 -5.22 -7.15
N LEU A 175 10.57 -5.38 -8.01
CA LEU A 175 10.39 -5.32 -9.45
C LEU A 175 10.13 -6.73 -9.97
N THR A 176 8.99 -6.92 -10.64
CA THR A 176 8.62 -8.18 -11.30
C THR A 176 9.03 -8.15 -12.77
N SER A 177 9.58 -9.26 -13.27
CA SER A 177 9.99 -9.44 -14.68
C SER A 177 8.91 -10.11 -15.52
#